data_AF-A0AAN4Z3U6-F1
#
_entry.id   AF-A0AAN4Z3U6-F1
#
_cell.length_a   1.000
_cell.length_b   1.000
_cell.length_c   1.000
_cell.angle_alpha   90.00
_cell.angle_beta   90.00
_cell.angle_gamma   90.00
#
_symmetry.space_group_name_H-M   'P 1'
#
loop_
_entity.id
_entity.type
_entity.pdbx_description
1 polymer ?
#
loop_
_entity_poly.entity_id
_entity_poly.type
_entity_poly.pdbx_seq_one_letter_code
_entity_poly.pdbx_strand_id
1 'polypeptide(L)'
;SGTSETEGPFTGTSTTFIPELSVLIINDFTSDYRTSSDELSFGARRKSKKITCSTTKPDAVAEFDFTNTIVQGIDDAIPLSLYYYADTGDQHFPIHTPLDKNSFAKGDEFNDYVCLEDDPTTPSDLQFLIDSIIGTSPPVDVLLWFSAAPQTDIDICFPISSPNVKNVIAVGLNGTDMSSVYKDSFVNLGIDDDFSHPEYITCMIEQLYR
;
A
#
# COMPACT_ATOMS: atom_id res chain seq x y z
N SER A 1 47.16 29.46 43.87
CA SER A 1 46.76 30.10 42.59
C SER A 1 46.67 28.97 41.57
N GLY A 2 45.52 28.48 41.10
CA GLY A 2 44.20 29.09 40.96
C GLY A 2 43.93 29.31 39.48
N THR A 3 43.49 28.26 38.76
CA THR A 3 42.89 28.35 37.43
C THR A 3 41.68 27.44 37.40
N SER A 4 40.51 28.06 37.56
CA SER A 4 39.19 27.48 37.32
C SER A 4 38.92 27.63 35.82
N GLU A 5 38.80 26.50 35.12
CA GLU A 5 38.20 26.47 33.79
C GLU A 5 36.69 26.43 33.97
N THR A 6 36.02 27.42 33.38
CA THR A 6 34.56 27.54 33.39
C THR A 6 34.06 26.75 32.19
N GLU A 7 33.64 25.51 32.41
CA GLU A 7 32.84 24.79 31.42
C GLU A 7 31.49 25.50 31.31
N GLY A 8 31.27 26.19 30.18
CA GLY A 8 29.97 26.74 29.83
C GLY A 8 28.95 25.61 29.63
N PRO A 9 27.66 25.83 29.94
CA PRO A 9 26.65 24.82 29.71
C PRO A 9 26.53 24.58 28.21
N PHE A 10 26.83 23.35 27.79
CA PHE A 10 26.54 22.85 26.46
C PHE A 10 25.02 22.81 26.31
N THR A 11 24.43 23.87 25.74
CA THR A 11 23.02 23.86 25.33
C THR A 11 22.90 23.02 24.06
N GLY A 12 23.00 21.70 24.23
CA GLY A 12 22.51 20.78 23.23
C GLY A 12 21.01 21.00 23.13
N THR A 13 20.55 21.67 22.06
CA THR A 13 19.16 21.59 21.65
C THR A 13 18.89 20.12 21.36
N SER A 14 18.26 19.44 22.31
CA SER A 14 17.61 18.17 22.09
C SER A 14 16.53 18.41 21.04
N THR A 15 16.87 18.24 19.77
CA THR A 15 15.87 18.05 18.73
C THR A 15 15.15 16.76 19.08
N THR A 16 13.93 16.88 19.61
CA THR A 16 13.04 15.74 19.79
C THR A 16 12.96 15.04 18.45
N PHE A 17 13.48 13.82 18.36
CA PHE A 17 13.34 13.00 17.18
C PHE A 17 11.84 12.74 17.02
N ILE A 18 11.25 13.31 15.99
CA ILE A 18 9.88 13.04 15.60
C ILE A 18 9.98 11.82 14.67
N PRO A 19 9.54 10.62 15.10
CA PRO A 19 9.58 9.46 14.24
C PRO A 19 8.73 9.71 12.99
N GLU A 20 9.14 9.16 11.86
CA GLU A 20 8.38 9.23 10.62
C GLU A 20 7.40 8.05 10.56
N LEU A 21 6.16 8.30 10.13
CA LEU A 21 5.20 7.25 9.82
C LEU A 21 5.44 6.74 8.40
N SER A 22 5.73 5.45 8.27
CA SER A 22 5.93 4.81 6.97
C SER A 22 4.70 3.99 6.56
N VAL A 23 4.16 4.28 5.38
CA VAL A 23 2.93 3.65 4.87
C VAL A 23 3.21 3.00 3.52
N LEU A 24 3.02 1.69 3.41
CA LEU A 24 2.96 0.98 2.13
C LEU A 24 1.50 0.89 1.69
N ILE A 25 1.22 1.34 0.47
CA ILE A 25 -0.10 1.32 -0.13
C ILE A 25 -0.11 0.31 -1.28
N ILE A 26 -1.11 -0.56 -1.28
CA ILE A 26 -1.38 -1.53 -2.36
C ILE A 26 -2.84 -1.36 -2.76
N ASN A 27 -3.08 -0.81 -3.95
CA ASN A 27 -4.41 -0.75 -4.54
C ASN A 27 -4.75 -2.09 -5.21
N ASP A 28 -6.02 -2.46 -5.27
CA ASP A 28 -6.43 -3.75 -5.85
C ASP A 28 -6.01 -3.82 -7.32
N PHE A 29 -6.32 -2.76 -8.09
CA PHE A 29 -5.96 -2.66 -9.51
C PHE A 29 -4.45 -2.68 -9.79
N THR A 30 -3.60 -2.44 -8.77
CA THR A 30 -2.14 -2.47 -8.92
C THR A 30 -1.52 -3.83 -8.67
N SER A 31 -2.32 -4.79 -8.20
CA SER A 31 -1.81 -5.99 -7.56
C SER A 31 -2.17 -7.29 -8.25
N ASP A 32 -2.75 -7.20 -9.46
CA ASP A 32 -3.38 -8.30 -10.20
C ASP A 32 -2.84 -9.69 -9.83
N TYR A 33 -3.63 -10.41 -9.05
CA TYR A 33 -3.27 -11.74 -8.57
C TYR A 33 -3.63 -12.84 -9.57
N ARG A 34 -3.92 -12.54 -10.84
CA ARG A 34 -4.33 -13.55 -11.81
C ARG A 34 -3.32 -13.71 -12.96
N THR A 35 -2.52 -14.77 -12.88
CA THR A 35 -1.71 -15.31 -13.99
C THR A 35 -2.50 -15.65 -15.26
N SER A 36 -2.58 -14.73 -16.23
CA SER A 36 -3.09 -15.04 -17.59
C SER A 36 -2.74 -16.47 -18.03
N SER A 37 -3.76 -17.22 -18.47
CA SER A 37 -3.85 -18.67 -18.74
C SER A 37 -2.69 -19.35 -19.50
N ASP A 38 -1.70 -18.59 -19.94
CA ASP A 38 -0.45 -19.08 -20.48
C ASP A 38 0.63 -19.11 -19.38
N GLU A 39 0.80 -20.30 -18.81
CA GLU A 39 2.04 -20.83 -18.24
C GLU A 39 2.50 -20.33 -16.86
N LEU A 40 2.07 -21.11 -15.85
CA LEU A 40 2.91 -21.56 -14.73
C LEU A 40 4.40 -21.62 -15.11
N SER A 41 5.17 -20.61 -14.73
CA SER A 41 6.64 -20.70 -14.79
C SER A 41 7.27 -19.90 -13.66
N PHE A 42 7.67 -20.67 -12.64
CA PHE A 42 8.69 -20.35 -11.64
C PHE A 42 9.76 -19.40 -12.18
N GLY A 43 9.81 -18.19 -11.63
CA GLY A 43 10.89 -17.25 -11.83
C GLY A 43 10.94 -16.63 -13.24
N ALA A 44 10.77 -15.31 -13.29
CA ALA A 44 11.34 -14.45 -14.32
C ALA A 44 11.16 -14.95 -15.77
N ARG A 45 9.96 -14.80 -16.33
CA ARG A 45 9.84 -14.50 -17.76
C ARG A 45 8.93 -13.31 -17.96
N ARG A 46 9.56 -12.17 -18.22
CA ARG A 46 9.03 -11.06 -19.04
C ARG A 46 8.00 -11.61 -20.03
N LYS A 47 6.70 -11.45 -19.78
CA LYS A 47 5.74 -11.52 -20.88
C LYS A 47 5.90 -10.23 -21.66
N SER A 48 6.46 -10.37 -22.84
CA SER A 48 6.76 -9.34 -23.84
C SER A 48 5.51 -8.67 -24.43
N LYS A 49 4.44 -8.53 -23.67
CA LYS A 49 3.31 -7.67 -23.98
C LYS A 49 2.87 -7.00 -22.68
N LYS A 50 3.54 -5.89 -22.34
CA LYS A 50 2.91 -4.78 -21.62
C LYS A 50 1.61 -4.49 -22.37
N ILE A 51 0.47 -5.00 -21.89
CA ILE A 51 -0.83 -4.54 -22.37
C ILE A 51 -1.06 -3.24 -21.61
N THR A 52 -0.38 -2.19 -22.06
CA THR A 52 -0.72 -0.84 -21.63
C THR A 52 -2.17 -0.65 -21.99
N CYS A 53 -3.01 -0.33 -21.01
CA CYS A 53 -4.38 0.06 -21.34
C CYS A 53 -4.29 1.23 -22.32
N SER A 54 -5.09 1.22 -23.38
CA SER A 54 -5.24 2.45 -24.18
C SER A 54 -5.88 3.59 -23.38
N THR A 55 -6.55 3.24 -22.27
CA THR A 55 -7.15 4.13 -21.26
C THR A 55 -7.23 3.41 -19.91
N THR A 56 -6.87 4.06 -18.80
CA THR A 56 -7.09 3.54 -17.43
C THR A 56 -8.57 3.21 -17.20
N LYS A 57 -8.88 2.06 -16.59
CA LYS A 57 -10.26 1.66 -16.24
C LYS A 57 -10.88 2.69 -15.27
N PRO A 58 -12.16 3.10 -15.42
CA PRO A 58 -12.79 4.07 -14.53
C PRO A 58 -12.71 3.71 -13.04
N ASP A 59 -12.89 2.43 -12.71
CA ASP A 59 -12.88 1.96 -11.32
C ASP A 59 -11.48 2.09 -10.69
N ALA A 60 -10.43 1.84 -11.46
CA ALA A 60 -9.04 2.07 -11.02
C ALA A 60 -8.75 3.56 -10.79
N VAL A 61 -9.31 4.45 -11.61
CA VAL A 61 -9.21 5.90 -11.38
C VAL A 61 -9.95 6.29 -10.10
N ALA A 62 -11.16 5.76 -9.88
CA ALA A 62 -11.93 6.05 -8.66
C ALA A 62 -11.22 5.57 -7.40
N GLU A 63 -10.66 4.35 -7.41
CA GLU A 63 -9.89 3.82 -6.29
C GLU A 63 -8.61 4.64 -6.04
N PHE A 64 -7.91 5.06 -7.10
CA PHE A 64 -6.73 5.92 -6.98
C PHE A 64 -7.10 7.31 -6.41
N ASP A 65 -8.15 7.95 -6.91
CA ASP A 65 -8.62 9.26 -6.42
C ASP A 65 -9.01 9.18 -4.94
N PHE A 66 -9.68 8.09 -4.55
CA PHE A 66 -9.99 7.79 -3.15
C PHE A 66 -8.72 7.66 -2.30
N THR A 67 -7.76 6.88 -2.77
CA THR A 67 -6.46 6.66 -2.11
C THR A 67 -5.67 7.96 -1.96
N ASN A 68 -5.63 8.78 -3.02
CA ASN A 68 -5.01 10.09 -2.97
C ASN A 68 -5.71 11.00 -1.95
N THR A 69 -7.05 10.97 -1.89
CA THR A 69 -7.79 11.76 -0.90
C THR A 69 -7.46 11.34 0.53
N ILE A 70 -7.29 10.04 0.80
CA ILE A 70 -6.81 9.53 2.09
C ILE A 70 -5.43 10.11 2.41
N VAL A 71 -4.48 9.97 1.49
CA VAL A 71 -3.10 10.45 1.67
C VAL A 71 -3.06 11.95 1.91
N GLN A 72 -3.80 12.73 1.11
CA GLN A 72 -3.87 14.19 1.28
C GLN A 72 -4.55 14.60 2.59
N GLY A 73 -5.49 13.78 3.08
CA GLY A 73 -6.21 14.02 4.33
C GLY A 73 -5.37 13.88 5.60
N ILE A 74 -4.26 13.12 5.56
CA ILE A 74 -3.35 12.95 6.71
C ILE A 74 -2.76 14.31 7.11
N ASP A 75 -2.82 14.66 8.40
CA ASP A 75 -2.28 15.91 8.95
C ASP A 75 -0.83 16.17 8.50
N ASP A 76 -0.58 17.34 7.93
CA ASP A 76 0.74 17.79 7.45
C ASP A 76 1.80 17.88 8.59
N ALA A 77 1.36 17.87 9.85
CA ALA A 77 2.25 17.80 11.01
C ALA A 77 2.85 16.40 11.25
N ILE A 78 2.31 15.35 10.62
CA ILE A 78 2.82 13.98 10.70
C ILE A 78 3.89 13.80 9.62
N PRO A 79 5.17 13.55 9.98
CA PRO A 79 6.18 13.23 8.98
C PRO A 79 5.84 11.87 8.36
N LEU A 80 5.76 11.81 7.03
CA LEU A 80 5.22 10.68 6.28
C LEU A 80 6.18 10.22 5.17
N SER A 81 6.46 8.92 5.13
CA SER A 81 7.09 8.23 4.01
C SER A 81 6.08 7.32 3.34
N LEU A 82 5.76 7.60 2.07
CA LEU A 82 4.80 6.80 1.30
C LEU A 82 5.54 5.82 0.39
N TYR A 83 5.25 4.54 0.53
CA TYR A 83 5.64 3.50 -0.41
C TYR A 83 4.40 3.09 -1.18
N TYR A 84 4.53 2.91 -2.50
CA TYR A 84 3.43 2.49 -3.34
C TYR A 84 3.80 1.21 -4.09
N TYR A 85 2.91 0.23 -4.08
CA TYR A 85 3.02 -0.93 -4.94
C TYR A 85 2.27 -0.70 -6.25
N ALA A 86 2.94 -1.05 -7.34
CA ALA A 86 2.54 -0.71 -8.69
C ALA A 86 3.04 -1.84 -9.61
N ASP A 87 2.20 -2.82 -9.95
CA ASP A 87 2.60 -3.79 -10.96
C ASP A 87 2.65 -3.13 -12.34
N THR A 88 3.86 -3.05 -12.88
CA THR A 88 4.17 -2.46 -14.19
C THR A 88 4.45 -3.51 -15.25
N GLY A 89 4.34 -4.80 -14.91
CA GLY A 89 4.60 -5.94 -15.79
C GLY A 89 6.08 -6.21 -16.11
N ASP A 90 6.99 -5.28 -15.76
CA ASP A 90 8.43 -5.41 -16.02
C ASP A 90 9.27 -5.59 -14.75
N GLN A 91 8.81 -5.14 -13.58
CA GLN A 91 9.47 -5.34 -12.27
C GLN A 91 8.45 -5.36 -11.13
N HIS A 92 8.53 -6.40 -10.29
CA HIS A 92 7.56 -6.72 -9.25
C HIS A 92 7.99 -6.13 -7.90
N PHE A 93 8.27 -4.84 -7.78
CA PHE A 93 8.74 -4.31 -6.49
C PHE A 93 8.05 -3.00 -6.12
N PRO A 94 7.69 -2.83 -4.83
CA PRO A 94 7.18 -1.56 -4.35
C PRO A 94 8.24 -0.50 -4.63
N ILE A 95 7.79 0.72 -4.90
CA ILE A 95 8.72 1.83 -5.13
C ILE A 95 9.55 1.98 -3.86
N HIS A 96 10.81 1.54 -3.89
CA HIS A 96 11.69 1.53 -2.71
C HIS A 96 12.15 2.93 -2.30
N THR A 97 11.87 3.94 -3.12
CA THR A 97 12.08 5.34 -2.78
C THR A 97 10.77 5.89 -2.24
N PRO A 98 10.73 6.37 -0.98
CA PRO A 98 9.51 6.94 -0.43
C PRO A 98 9.10 8.19 -1.22
N LEU A 99 7.81 8.28 -1.51
CA LEU A 99 7.15 9.44 -2.11
C LEU A 99 6.70 10.39 -0.99
N ASP A 100 6.69 11.69 -1.29
CA ASP A 100 5.96 12.67 -0.48
C ASP A 100 4.52 12.81 -0.98
N LYS A 101 3.66 13.47 -0.18
CA LYS A 101 2.24 13.70 -0.52
C LYS A 101 2.07 14.39 -1.87
N ASN A 102 2.97 15.31 -2.23
CA ASN A 102 2.90 16.07 -3.48
C ASN A 102 3.24 15.22 -4.70
N SER A 103 4.20 14.31 -4.58
CA SER A 103 4.61 13.39 -5.63
C SER A 103 3.52 12.34 -5.84
N PHE A 104 2.96 11.81 -4.76
CA PHE A 104 1.81 10.92 -4.82
C PHE A 104 0.61 11.57 -5.56
N ALA A 105 0.30 12.83 -5.27
CA ALA A 105 -0.82 13.54 -5.88
C ALA A 105 -0.69 13.76 -7.40
N LYS A 106 0.52 13.68 -7.97
CA LYS A 106 0.71 13.91 -9.40
C LYS A 106 0.22 12.75 -10.25
N GLY A 107 0.16 11.54 -9.71
CA GLY A 107 -0.30 10.40 -10.50
C GLY A 107 0.69 9.97 -11.59
N ASP A 108 1.90 10.54 -11.65
CA ASP A 108 2.85 10.32 -12.76
C ASP A 108 3.36 8.87 -12.79
N GLU A 109 3.63 8.28 -11.62
CA GLU A 109 3.96 6.85 -11.49
C GLU A 109 2.76 5.92 -11.74
N PHE A 110 1.56 6.50 -11.86
CA PHE A 110 0.27 5.82 -11.80
C PHE A 110 -0.46 5.71 -13.14
N ASN A 111 -0.06 6.51 -14.13
CA ASN A 111 -0.75 6.54 -15.42
C ASN A 111 -0.31 5.43 -16.40
N ASP A 112 0.67 4.60 -16.00
CA ASP A 112 1.35 3.63 -16.88
C ASP A 112 0.85 2.17 -16.73
N TYR A 113 -0.23 1.95 -15.98
CA TYR A 113 -0.65 0.61 -15.54
C TYR A 113 -1.22 -0.29 -16.63
N VAL A 114 -1.01 -1.59 -16.37
CA VAL A 114 -1.36 -2.70 -17.24
C VAL A 114 -2.81 -3.08 -16.96
N CYS A 115 -3.66 -3.06 -17.97
CA CYS A 115 -4.99 -3.65 -17.87
C CYS A 115 -4.82 -5.13 -18.17
N LEU A 116 -4.81 -5.93 -17.13
CA LEU A 116 -4.90 -7.36 -17.28
C LEU A 116 -6.39 -7.72 -17.42
N GLU A 117 -6.66 -8.63 -18.36
CA GLU A 117 -8.01 -9.15 -18.58
C GLU A 117 -8.29 -10.21 -17.51
N ASP A 118 -9.38 -10.01 -16.77
CA ASP A 118 -9.84 -10.95 -15.75
C ASP A 118 -10.27 -12.28 -16.39
N ASP A 119 -9.37 -13.27 -16.38
CA ASP A 119 -9.75 -14.66 -16.63
C ASP A 119 -10.06 -15.35 -15.29
N PRO A 120 -11.33 -15.67 -14.99
CA PRO A 120 -11.73 -16.31 -13.73
C PRO A 120 -11.23 -17.75 -13.57
N THR A 121 -10.64 -18.35 -14.61
CA THR A 121 -10.04 -19.69 -14.54
C THR A 121 -8.59 -19.70 -14.07
N THR A 122 -8.02 -18.51 -13.93
CA THR A 122 -6.65 -18.29 -13.50
C THR A 122 -6.51 -18.42 -11.96
N PRO A 123 -5.54 -19.20 -11.46
CA PRO A 123 -5.24 -19.27 -10.03
C PRO A 123 -4.81 -17.94 -9.44
N SER A 124 -5.16 -17.73 -8.17
CA SER A 124 -4.77 -16.56 -7.38
C SER A 124 -3.30 -16.63 -6.97
N ASP A 125 -2.55 -15.57 -7.24
CA ASP A 125 -1.16 -15.34 -6.83
C ASP A 125 -1.06 -14.48 -5.55
N LEU A 126 -2.16 -14.31 -4.84
CA LEU A 126 -2.25 -13.52 -3.61
C LEU A 126 -1.20 -13.94 -2.56
N GLN A 127 -1.03 -15.25 -2.36
CA GLN A 127 -0.01 -15.78 -1.47
C GLN A 127 1.41 -15.41 -1.92
N PHE A 128 1.66 -15.42 -3.24
CA PHE A 128 2.96 -15.05 -3.78
C PHE A 128 3.28 -13.57 -3.55
N LEU A 129 2.29 -12.67 -3.70
CA LEU A 129 2.48 -11.27 -3.38
C LEU A 129 2.86 -11.08 -1.91
N ILE A 130 2.14 -11.74 -1.00
CA ILE A 130 2.44 -11.65 0.44
C ILE A 130 3.86 -12.11 0.73
N ASP A 131 4.26 -13.28 0.23
CA ASP A 131 5.56 -13.86 0.54
C ASP A 131 6.72 -13.10 -0.13
N SER A 132 6.54 -12.72 -1.40
CA SER A 132 7.64 -12.17 -2.21
C SER A 132 7.73 -10.66 -2.13
N ILE A 133 6.60 -9.96 -2.04
CA ILE A 133 6.57 -8.49 -2.03
C ILE A 133 6.60 -7.97 -0.62
N ILE A 134 5.65 -8.39 0.21
CA ILE A 134 5.54 -7.85 1.56
C ILE A 134 6.68 -8.40 2.43
N GLY A 135 7.03 -9.67 2.25
CA GLY A 135 8.19 -10.28 2.90
C GLY A 135 9.55 -9.64 2.54
N THR A 136 9.66 -8.95 1.39
CA THR A 136 10.91 -8.28 0.97
C THR A 136 10.84 -6.75 0.94
N SER A 137 9.66 -6.19 1.18
CA SER A 137 9.45 -4.75 1.29
C SER A 137 10.25 -4.13 2.45
N PRO A 138 10.61 -2.83 2.37
CA PRO A 138 11.16 -2.12 3.51
C PRO A 138 10.23 -2.25 4.73
N PRO A 139 10.75 -2.27 5.96
CA PRO A 139 9.90 -2.21 7.14
C PRO A 139 9.02 -0.96 7.12
N VAL A 140 7.71 -1.16 7.27
CA VAL A 140 6.69 -0.11 7.31
C VAL A 140 5.85 -0.20 8.59
N ASP A 141 5.36 0.95 9.03
CA ASP A 141 4.45 1.05 10.18
C ASP A 141 3.04 0.62 9.81
N VAL A 142 2.61 0.93 8.59
CA VAL A 142 1.26 0.65 8.09
C VAL A 142 1.32 0.06 6.70
N LEU A 143 0.60 -1.04 6.50
CA LEU A 143 0.19 -1.53 5.18
C LEU A 143 -1.27 -1.17 4.97
N LEU A 144 -1.55 -0.28 4.03
CA LEU A 144 -2.89 0.00 3.54
C LEU A 144 -3.14 -0.87 2.31
N TRP A 145 -4.03 -1.86 2.43
CA TRP A 145 -4.30 -2.83 1.39
C TRP A 145 -5.74 -2.74 0.93
N PHE A 146 -5.96 -2.51 -0.36
CA PHE A 146 -7.26 -2.63 -1.02
C PHE A 146 -7.39 -3.97 -1.75
N SER A 147 -8.51 -4.67 -1.58
CA SER A 147 -8.72 -5.92 -2.33
C SER A 147 -10.18 -6.22 -2.64
N ALA A 148 -10.41 -6.61 -3.90
CA ALA A 148 -11.61 -7.26 -4.40
C ALA A 148 -11.41 -8.79 -4.55
N ALA A 149 -10.36 -9.36 -3.93
CA ALA A 149 -10.07 -10.79 -4.04
C ALA A 149 -11.24 -11.63 -3.48
N PRO A 150 -11.53 -12.80 -4.08
CA PRO A 150 -12.56 -13.70 -3.57
C PRO A 150 -12.35 -14.01 -2.08
N GLN A 151 -13.45 -14.12 -1.32
CA GLN A 151 -13.38 -14.39 0.13
C GLN A 151 -12.56 -15.66 0.45
N THR A 152 -12.60 -16.67 -0.42
CA THR A 152 -11.79 -17.90 -0.25
C THR A 152 -10.30 -17.63 -0.23
N ASP A 153 -9.82 -16.65 -1.02
CA ASP A 153 -8.41 -16.29 -1.05
C ASP A 153 -8.04 -15.46 0.18
N ILE A 154 -8.94 -14.56 0.60
CA ILE A 154 -8.78 -13.81 1.85
C ILE A 154 -8.65 -14.76 3.04
N ASP A 155 -9.56 -15.72 3.17
CA ASP A 155 -9.58 -16.68 4.28
C ASP A 155 -8.33 -17.59 4.33
N ILE A 156 -7.63 -17.76 3.19
CA ILE A 156 -6.40 -18.56 3.09
C ILE A 156 -5.15 -17.72 3.37
N CYS A 157 -5.07 -16.54 2.76
CA CYS A 157 -3.84 -15.74 2.70
C CYS A 157 -3.70 -14.77 3.87
N PHE A 158 -4.79 -14.48 4.58
CA PHE A 158 -4.83 -13.51 5.66
C PHE A 158 -5.13 -14.16 7.03
N PRO A 159 -4.71 -13.52 8.14
CA PRO A 159 -3.98 -12.26 8.22
C PRO A 159 -2.52 -12.39 7.75
N ILE A 160 -2.01 -11.32 7.13
CA ILE A 160 -0.59 -11.24 6.75
C ILE A 160 0.29 -11.33 7.98
N SER A 161 1.22 -12.27 7.97
CA SER A 161 2.26 -12.41 8.99
C SER A 161 3.62 -12.04 8.40
N SER A 162 3.96 -10.75 8.40
CA SER A 162 5.27 -10.24 7.94
C SER A 162 6.01 -9.48 9.04
N PRO A 163 7.31 -9.73 9.26
CA PRO A 163 8.10 -8.93 10.20
C PRO A 163 8.33 -7.50 9.73
N ASN A 164 8.09 -7.21 8.44
CA ASN A 164 8.27 -5.88 7.85
C ASN A 164 7.02 -5.00 8.00
N VAL A 165 5.89 -5.53 8.49
CA VAL A 165 4.64 -4.78 8.60
C VAL A 165 4.17 -4.78 10.04
N LYS A 166 4.07 -3.60 10.66
CA LYS A 166 3.59 -3.50 12.06
C LYS A 166 2.08 -3.54 12.16
N ASN A 167 1.38 -2.83 11.27
CA ASN A 167 -0.08 -2.74 11.24
C ASN A 167 -0.60 -2.91 9.83
N VAL A 168 -1.80 -3.49 9.69
CA VAL A 168 -2.51 -3.59 8.41
C VAL A 168 -3.85 -2.90 8.54
N ILE A 169 -4.15 -1.99 7.61
CA ILE A 169 -5.48 -1.45 7.38
C ILE A 169 -5.99 -2.09 6.09
N ALA A 170 -6.99 -2.97 6.21
CA ALA A 170 -7.54 -3.71 5.08
C ALA A 170 -8.83 -3.07 4.57
N VAL A 171 -8.89 -2.82 3.27
CA VAL A 171 -10.04 -2.23 2.60
C VAL A 171 -10.64 -3.27 1.66
N GLY A 172 -11.84 -3.74 2.00
CA GLY A 172 -12.59 -4.69 1.17
C GLY A 172 -13.36 -3.97 0.06
N LEU A 173 -13.16 -4.40 -1.18
CA LEU A 173 -13.82 -3.92 -2.39
C LEU A 173 -14.75 -4.99 -2.97
N ASN A 174 -15.72 -4.59 -3.78
CA ASN A 174 -16.66 -5.45 -4.51
C ASN A 174 -17.30 -6.56 -3.64
N GLY A 175 -17.66 -6.19 -2.41
CA GLY A 175 -18.28 -7.08 -1.43
C GLY A 175 -17.34 -8.04 -0.71
N THR A 176 -16.03 -7.96 -0.92
CA THR A 176 -15.03 -8.70 -0.12
C THR A 176 -15.07 -8.25 1.34
N ASP A 177 -15.14 -9.20 2.26
CA ASP A 177 -15.24 -8.93 3.70
C ASP A 177 -13.91 -9.18 4.42
N MET A 178 -13.29 -8.10 4.88
CA MET A 178 -12.04 -8.14 5.64
C MET A 178 -12.26 -8.29 7.16
N SER A 179 -13.50 -8.20 7.64
CA SER A 179 -13.82 -8.16 9.08
C SER A 179 -13.52 -9.48 9.81
N SER A 180 -13.54 -10.60 9.09
CA SER A 180 -13.24 -11.92 9.63
C SER A 180 -11.76 -12.10 10.00
N VAL A 181 -10.86 -11.44 9.24
CA VAL A 181 -9.40 -11.54 9.37
C VAL A 181 -8.81 -10.35 10.14
N TYR A 182 -9.32 -9.14 9.93
CA TYR A 182 -8.88 -7.91 10.58
C TYR A 182 -10.05 -7.28 11.35
N LYS A 183 -10.17 -7.56 12.64
CA LYS A 183 -11.35 -7.14 13.43
C LYS A 183 -11.40 -5.66 13.76
N ASP A 184 -10.23 -5.07 13.97
CA ASP A 184 -10.11 -3.70 14.49
C ASP A 184 -9.48 -2.73 13.47
N SER A 185 -9.14 -3.25 12.28
CA SER A 185 -8.38 -2.50 11.28
C SER A 185 -8.86 -2.77 9.85
N PHE A 186 -10.19 -2.78 9.67
CA PHE A 186 -10.82 -2.98 8.37
C PHE A 186 -11.82 -1.88 8.00
N VAL A 187 -12.03 -1.70 6.70
CA VAL A 187 -13.12 -0.93 6.11
C VAL A 187 -13.65 -1.71 4.91
N ASN A 188 -14.95 -2.04 4.86
CA ASN A 188 -15.54 -2.67 3.68
C ASN A 188 -16.38 -1.63 2.93
N LEU A 189 -16.09 -1.38 1.65
CA LEU A 189 -16.79 -0.38 0.84
C LEU A 189 -18.09 -0.90 0.21
N GLY A 190 -18.37 -2.20 0.34
CA GLY A 190 -19.60 -2.82 -0.17
C GLY A 190 -19.46 -3.33 -1.61
N ILE A 191 -20.59 -3.69 -2.23
CA ILE A 191 -20.62 -4.29 -3.59
C ILE A 191 -20.40 -3.24 -4.68
N ASP A 192 -20.80 -1.99 -4.45
CA ASP A 192 -20.69 -0.90 -5.41
C ASP A 192 -19.49 0.03 -5.12
N ASP A 193 -18.59 -0.37 -4.21
CA ASP A 193 -17.41 0.39 -3.78
C ASP A 193 -17.68 1.86 -3.42
N ASP A 194 -18.26 2.09 -2.24
CA ASP A 194 -18.52 3.43 -1.74
C ASP A 194 -17.24 4.20 -1.32
N PHE A 195 -16.65 4.91 -2.29
CA PHE A 195 -15.49 5.78 -2.09
C PHE A 195 -15.81 7.15 -1.44
N SER A 196 -16.98 7.34 -0.80
CA SER A 196 -17.38 8.64 -0.27
C SER A 196 -16.78 9.02 1.09
N HIS A 197 -16.12 8.08 1.78
CA HIS A 197 -15.65 8.27 3.16
C HIS A 197 -14.14 8.00 3.40
N PRO A 198 -13.24 8.69 2.68
CA PRO A 198 -11.78 8.51 2.85
C PRO A 198 -11.29 8.93 4.25
N GLU A 199 -12.03 9.78 4.95
CA GLU A 199 -11.70 10.26 6.29
C GLU A 199 -11.62 9.14 7.34
N TYR A 200 -12.34 8.02 7.15
CA TYR A 200 -12.28 6.89 8.07
C TYR A 200 -10.90 6.23 8.05
N ILE A 201 -10.38 5.94 6.86
CA ILE A 201 -9.06 5.33 6.69
C ILE A 201 -7.98 6.33 7.10
N THR A 202 -8.14 7.61 6.75
CA THR A 202 -7.25 8.69 7.19
C THR A 202 -7.11 8.71 8.72
N CYS A 203 -8.24 8.69 9.44
CA CYS A 203 -8.27 8.67 10.89
C CYS A 203 -7.58 7.42 11.48
N MET A 204 -7.77 6.25 10.86
CA MET A 204 -7.09 5.02 11.27
C MET A 204 -5.57 5.13 11.13
N ILE A 205 -5.07 5.69 10.02
CA ILE A 205 -3.63 5.91 9.81
C ILE A 205 -3.07 6.87 10.87
N GLU A 206 -3.74 8.00 11.12
CA GLU A 206 -3.27 8.97 12.10
C GLU A 206 -3.26 8.44 13.54
N GLN A 207 -4.20 7.55 13.89
CA GLN A 207 -4.23 6.92 15.21
C GLN A 207 -3.01 6.05 15.47
N LEU A 208 -2.40 5.47 14.43
CA LEU A 208 -1.20 4.63 14.57
C LEU A 208 0.08 5.43 14.80
N TYR A 209 0.03 6.76 14.59
CA TYR A 209 1.14 7.67 14.86
C TYR A 209 1.14 8.25 16.29
N ARG A 210 -0.04 8.28 16.94
CA ARG A 210 -0.27 8.93 18.23
C ARG A 210 0.03 8.01 19.41
#